data_AF-A0AAD9KPT5-F1
#
_entry.id   AF-A0AAD9KPT5-F1
#
_cell.length_a   1.000
_cell.length_b   1.000
_cell.length_c   1.000
_cell.angle_alpha   90.00
_cell.angle_beta   90.00
_cell.angle_gamma   90.00
#
_symmetry.space_group_name_H-M   'P 1'
#
loop_
_entity.id
_entity.type
_entity.pdbx_description
1 polymer ?
#
loop_
_entity_poly.entity_id
_entity_poly.type
_entity_poly.pdbx_seq_one_letter_code
_entity_poly.pdbx_strand_id
1 'polypeptide(L)'
;MEFAKYNIYIAALCETRFSDSGSLNDLGYSFFWSGKPEGERREAGVGFAIKKDIVTTLAEMPRPVSDRIMTMRPPLNKDNFATIISVYGPTMTNSDENKEAFHNQLASVLSGIPRTDKLLLADRRLQGEDRKRQ
;
A
#
# COMPACT_ATOMS: atom_id res chain seq x y z
N MET A 1 -4.52 0.00 19.85
CA MET A 1 -4.36 0.61 18.50
C MET A 1 -5.69 1.14 18.00
N GLU A 2 -5.67 2.20 17.19
CA GLU A 2 -6.87 2.80 16.59
C GLU A 2 -7.65 1.83 15.70
N PHE A 3 -6.96 0.96 14.95
CA PHE A 3 -7.59 -0.08 14.12
C PHE A 3 -8.53 -1.00 14.90
N ALA A 4 -8.10 -1.42 16.09
CA ALA A 4 -8.89 -2.27 16.96
C ALA A 4 -10.14 -1.54 17.51
N LYS A 5 -10.06 -0.21 17.73
CA LYS A 5 -11.20 0.58 18.23
C LYS A 5 -12.36 0.62 17.23
N TYR A 6 -12.04 0.64 15.95
CA TYR A 6 -13.03 0.72 14.86
C TYR A 6 -13.29 -0.62 14.17
N ASN A 7 -12.72 -1.72 14.68
CA ASN A 7 -12.78 -3.05 14.06
C ASN A 7 -12.40 -3.02 12.57
N ILE A 8 -11.32 -2.30 12.24
CA ILE A 8 -10.83 -2.19 10.87
C ILE A 8 -10.21 -3.52 10.47
N TYR A 9 -10.70 -4.14 9.40
CA TYR A 9 -10.19 -5.42 8.91
C TYR A 9 -8.92 -5.24 8.08
N ILE A 10 -8.91 -4.21 7.24
CA ILE A 10 -7.83 -3.88 6.32
C ILE A 10 -7.63 -2.36 6.38
N ALA A 11 -6.39 -1.91 6.57
CA ALA A 11 -5.99 -0.52 6.39
C ALA A 11 -4.80 -0.47 5.42
N ALA A 12 -4.91 0.38 4.39
CA ALA A 12 -3.75 0.78 3.59
C ALA A 12 -2.96 1.84 4.35
N LEU A 13 -1.64 1.67 4.42
CA LEU A 13 -0.71 2.53 5.12
C LEU A 13 0.19 3.24 4.10
N CYS A 14 0.46 4.53 4.31
CA CYS A 14 1.42 5.30 3.52
C CYS A 14 2.37 6.05 4.46
N GLU A 15 3.59 6.31 4.00
CA GLU A 15 4.67 6.96 4.75
C GLU A 15 5.10 6.15 5.99
N THR A 16 5.27 4.85 5.84
CA THR A 16 5.68 3.98 6.94
C THR A 16 7.09 4.29 7.45
N ARG A 17 7.94 4.96 6.64
CA ARG A 17 9.34 5.33 6.93
C ARG A 17 10.20 4.15 7.43
N PHE A 18 9.76 2.92 7.19
CA PHE A 18 10.54 1.72 7.45
C PHE A 18 11.50 1.47 6.28
N SER A 19 12.66 0.92 6.60
CA SER A 19 13.60 0.42 5.59
C SER A 19 13.14 -0.95 5.10
N ASP A 20 13.50 -1.24 3.85
CA ASP A 20 13.24 -2.51 3.17
C ASP A 20 11.76 -2.91 3.14
N SER A 21 11.51 -4.15 2.72
CA SER A 21 10.20 -4.78 2.84
C SER A 21 10.19 -5.75 4.01
N GLY A 22 9.05 -5.85 4.69
CA GLY A 22 8.95 -6.69 5.87
C GLY A 22 7.52 -6.94 6.30
N SER A 23 7.39 -7.82 7.29
CA SER A 23 6.13 -8.07 7.97
C SER A 23 6.33 -8.21 9.48
N LEU A 24 5.32 -7.80 10.25
CA LEU A 24 5.31 -7.88 11.70
C LEU A 24 3.92 -8.30 12.18
N ASN A 25 3.87 -9.22 13.13
CA ASN A 25 2.63 -9.63 13.78
C ASN A 25 2.54 -8.98 15.16
N ASP A 26 1.58 -8.09 15.38
CA ASP A 26 1.43 -7.40 16.66
C ASP A 26 -0.04 -7.11 17.01
N LEU A 27 -0.39 -7.22 18.30
CA LEU A 27 -1.68 -6.81 18.88
C LEU A 27 -2.94 -7.09 18.01
N GLY A 28 -3.07 -8.30 17.47
CA GLY A 28 -4.23 -8.74 16.68
C GLY A 28 -4.19 -8.38 15.19
N TYR A 29 -3.10 -7.76 14.72
CA TYR A 29 -2.87 -7.38 13.33
C TYR A 29 -1.56 -7.96 12.78
N SER A 30 -1.51 -8.10 11.47
CA SER A 30 -0.32 -8.36 10.68
C SER A 30 -0.05 -7.14 9.82
N PHE A 31 1.12 -6.54 10.02
CA PHE A 31 1.63 -5.41 9.27
C PHE A 31 2.53 -5.90 8.16
N PHE A 32 2.38 -5.29 7.00
CA PHE A 32 3.22 -5.51 5.82
C PHE A 32 3.64 -4.14 5.32
N TRP A 33 4.92 -3.97 4.98
CA TRP A 33 5.41 -2.71 4.44
C TRP A 33 6.45 -2.92 3.36
N SER A 34 6.58 -1.90 2.52
CA SER A 34 7.60 -1.74 1.51
C SER A 34 8.16 -0.33 1.65
N GLY A 35 9.46 -0.22 1.82
CA GLY A 35 10.19 1.04 1.86
C GLY A 35 11.49 0.95 1.09
N LYS A 36 12.24 2.05 1.08
CA LYS A 36 13.56 2.11 0.45
C LYS A 36 14.59 1.26 1.21
N PRO A 37 15.63 0.76 0.52
CA PRO A 37 16.74 0.07 1.16
C PRO A 37 17.39 0.88 2.28
N GLU A 38 17.99 0.19 3.24
CA GLU A 38 18.79 0.83 4.28
C GLU A 38 19.93 1.68 3.69
N GLY A 39 20.06 2.92 4.13
CA GLY A 39 21.04 3.89 3.60
C GLY A 39 20.45 4.93 2.64
N GLU A 40 19.27 4.70 2.07
CA GLU A 40 18.54 5.70 1.28
C GLU A 40 17.57 6.53 2.14
N ARG A 41 17.25 7.75 1.68
CA ARG A 41 16.37 8.66 2.41
C ARG A 41 14.96 8.06 2.54
N ARG A 42 14.48 7.90 3.78
CA ARG A 42 13.18 7.31 4.14
C ARG A 42 12.00 8.26 3.85
N GLU A 43 11.85 8.67 2.60
CA GLU A 43 10.80 9.60 2.16
C GLU A 43 9.54 8.90 1.64
N ALA A 44 9.61 7.59 1.39
CA ALA A 44 8.53 6.78 0.84
C ALA A 44 8.23 5.58 1.73
N GLY A 45 7.06 4.98 1.50
CA GLY A 45 6.70 3.71 2.10
C GLY A 45 5.22 3.45 1.97
N VAL A 46 4.88 2.23 1.57
CA VAL A 46 3.50 1.74 1.50
C VAL A 46 3.36 0.48 2.32
N GLY A 47 2.15 0.16 2.73
CA GLY A 47 1.91 -1.03 3.52
C GLY A 47 0.45 -1.35 3.74
N PHE A 48 0.22 -2.44 4.45
CA PHE A 48 -1.09 -2.85 4.92
C PHE A 48 -1.03 -3.22 6.39
N ALA A 49 -2.06 -2.84 7.15
CA ALA A 49 -2.40 -3.47 8.41
C ALA A 49 -3.62 -4.34 8.19
N ILE A 50 -3.50 -5.64 8.49
CA ILE A 50 -4.54 -6.64 8.25
C ILE A 50 -4.86 -7.34 9.55
N LYS A 51 -6.13 -7.45 9.90
CA LYS A 51 -6.57 -8.17 11.11
C LYS A 51 -6.21 -9.65 10.95
N LYS A 52 -5.56 -10.24 11.97
CA LYS A 52 -5.03 -11.62 11.90
C LYS A 52 -6.07 -12.65 11.47
N ASP A 53 -7.32 -12.47 11.91
CA ASP A 53 -8.46 -13.35 11.62
C ASP A 53 -8.72 -13.55 10.12
N ILE A 54 -8.33 -12.59 9.26
CA ILE A 54 -8.54 -12.66 7.82
C ILE A 54 -7.24 -12.81 7.02
N VAL A 55 -6.07 -12.80 7.68
CA VAL A 55 -4.79 -12.95 6.97
C VAL A 55 -4.70 -14.32 6.31
N THR A 56 -5.17 -15.37 7.00
CA THR A 56 -5.16 -16.75 6.48
C THR A 56 -6.19 -16.99 5.38
N THR A 57 -7.10 -16.05 5.12
CA THR A 57 -8.10 -16.17 4.07
C THR A 57 -7.70 -15.45 2.79
N LEU A 58 -6.61 -14.67 2.79
CA LEU A 58 -6.13 -13.98 1.61
C LEU A 58 -5.73 -14.98 0.51
N ALA A 59 -6.18 -14.71 -0.72
CA ALA A 59 -5.77 -15.50 -1.88
C ALA A 59 -4.32 -15.20 -2.25
N GLU A 60 -3.93 -13.92 -2.15
CA GLU A 60 -2.54 -13.48 -2.29
C GLU A 60 -2.19 -12.53 -1.15
N MET A 61 -1.10 -12.87 -0.46
CA MET A 61 -0.55 -12.07 0.62
C MET A 61 -0.05 -10.71 0.11
N PRO A 62 0.04 -9.69 0.98
CA PRO A 62 0.64 -8.42 0.63
C PRO A 62 2.02 -8.57 0.02
N ARG A 63 2.19 -8.09 -1.21
CA ARG A 63 3.41 -8.18 -1.97
C ARG A 63 3.93 -6.79 -2.33
N PRO A 64 5.17 -6.45 -1.96
CA PRO A 64 5.81 -5.22 -2.41
C PRO A 64 6.08 -5.29 -3.92
N VAL A 65 5.69 -4.25 -4.65
CA VAL A 65 6.07 -4.03 -6.06
C VAL A 65 7.20 -3.01 -6.13
N SER A 66 7.10 -1.95 -5.34
CA SER A 66 8.15 -0.94 -5.12
C SER A 66 7.99 -0.31 -3.73
N ASP A 67 8.85 0.65 -3.36
CA ASP A 67 8.68 1.45 -2.14
C ASP A 67 7.41 2.32 -2.14
N ARG A 68 6.72 2.39 -3.29
CA ARG A 68 5.52 3.21 -3.51
C ARG A 68 4.30 2.43 -3.95
N ILE A 69 4.42 1.13 -4.21
CA ILE A 69 3.30 0.27 -4.67
C ILE A 69 3.35 -1.06 -3.92
N MET A 70 2.26 -1.41 -3.27
CA MET A 70 2.04 -2.72 -2.65
C MET A 70 0.65 -3.23 -3.01
N THR A 71 0.55 -4.51 -3.32
CA THR A 71 -0.70 -5.16 -3.72
C THR A 71 -1.07 -6.29 -2.78
N MET A 72 -2.35 -6.60 -2.67
CA MET A 72 -2.84 -7.84 -2.07
C MET A 72 -4.17 -8.25 -2.67
N ARG A 73 -4.54 -9.51 -2.48
CA ARG A 73 -5.77 -10.08 -3.06
C ARG A 73 -6.63 -10.81 -2.04
N PRO A 74 -7.52 -10.10 -1.32
CA PRO A 74 -8.52 -10.74 -0.47
C PRO A 74 -9.66 -11.39 -1.28
N PRO A 75 -10.23 -12.51 -0.81
CA PRO A 75 -11.50 -13.01 -1.34
C PRO A 75 -12.65 -12.09 -0.91
N LEU A 76 -13.65 -11.94 -1.79
CA LEU A 76 -14.94 -11.32 -1.48
C LEU A 76 -16.01 -12.39 -1.22
N ASN A 77 -16.00 -13.45 -2.03
CA ASN A 77 -16.82 -14.64 -1.86
C ASN A 77 -16.12 -15.84 -2.54
N LYS A 78 -16.83 -16.97 -2.72
CA LYS A 78 -16.24 -18.24 -3.18
C LYS A 78 -15.38 -18.13 -4.44
N ASP A 79 -15.80 -17.32 -5.41
CA ASP A 79 -15.13 -17.21 -6.72
C ASP A 79 -14.79 -15.76 -7.11
N ASN A 80 -15.13 -14.77 -6.26
CA ASN A 80 -14.82 -13.37 -6.50
C ASN A 80 -13.75 -12.86 -5.54
N PHE A 81 -12.82 -12.08 -6.08
CA PHE A 81 -11.72 -11.49 -5.34
C PHE A 81 -11.73 -9.97 -5.52
N ALA A 82 -11.10 -9.28 -4.59
CA ALA A 82 -10.70 -7.90 -4.79
C ALA A 82 -9.18 -7.85 -4.91
N THR A 83 -8.67 -6.99 -5.78
CA THR A 83 -7.28 -6.58 -5.75
C THR A 83 -7.22 -5.20 -5.12
N ILE A 84 -6.50 -5.09 -4.01
CA ILE A 84 -6.28 -3.83 -3.30
C ILE A 84 -4.85 -3.39 -3.56
N ILE A 85 -4.69 -2.17 -4.03
CA ILE A 85 -3.39 -1.54 -4.28
C ILE A 85 -3.24 -0.36 -3.33
N SER A 86 -2.23 -0.42 -2.47
CA SER A 86 -1.76 0.75 -1.73
C SER A 86 -0.68 1.44 -2.56
N VAL A 87 -0.91 2.71 -2.88
CA VAL A 87 0.02 3.51 -3.67
C VAL A 87 0.41 4.78 -2.92
N TYR A 88 1.63 5.24 -3.18
CA TYR A 88 2.09 6.56 -2.78
C TYR A 88 2.70 7.28 -3.98
N GLY A 89 1.92 8.20 -4.55
CA GLY A 89 2.29 8.92 -5.76
C GLY A 89 3.60 9.73 -5.62
N PRO A 90 4.35 9.93 -6.73
CA PRO A 90 5.54 10.78 -6.73
C PRO A 90 5.17 12.22 -6.37
N THR A 91 6.08 12.93 -5.68
CA THR A 91 5.92 14.35 -5.38
C THR A 91 6.17 15.19 -6.63
N MET A 92 5.69 16.43 -6.63
CA MET A 92 5.94 17.38 -7.73
C MET A 92 7.42 17.63 -7.97
N THR A 93 8.24 17.53 -6.92
CA THR A 93 9.70 17.73 -6.95
C THR A 93 10.49 16.53 -7.49
N ASN A 94 9.86 15.36 -7.69
CA ASN A 94 10.54 14.22 -8.33
C ASN A 94 10.86 14.53 -9.80
N SER A 95 11.96 13.98 -10.30
CA SER A 95 12.32 14.05 -11.73
C SER A 95 11.25 13.39 -12.59
N ASP A 96 11.16 13.81 -13.85
CA ASP A 96 10.17 13.25 -14.79
C ASP A 96 10.42 11.77 -15.06
N GLU A 97 11.69 11.35 -15.09
CA GLU A 97 12.08 9.92 -15.15
C GLU A 97 11.48 9.10 -14.02
N ASN A 98 11.50 9.61 -12.79
CA ASN A 98 10.93 8.91 -11.63
C ASN A 98 9.40 8.87 -11.68
N LYS A 99 8.76 9.94 -12.19
CA LYS A 99 7.30 9.97 -12.38
C LYS A 99 6.89 8.97 -13.45
N GLU A 100 7.59 8.95 -14.58
CA GLU A 100 7.33 8.01 -15.68
C GLU A 100 7.54 6.56 -15.23
N ALA A 101 8.64 6.28 -14.52
CA ALA A 101 8.90 4.95 -13.96
C ALA A 101 7.77 4.49 -13.03
N PHE A 102 7.27 5.37 -12.15
CA PHE A 102 6.12 5.08 -11.30
C PHE A 102 4.86 4.78 -12.12
N HIS A 103 4.53 5.61 -13.11
CA HIS A 103 3.35 5.41 -13.95
C HIS A 103 3.43 4.11 -14.76
N ASN A 104 4.61 3.76 -15.28
CA ASN A 104 4.84 2.51 -16.00
C ASN A 104 4.70 1.29 -15.08
N GLN A 105 5.24 1.36 -13.87
CA GLN A 105 5.05 0.30 -12.87
C GLN A 105 3.58 0.12 -12.49
N LEU A 106 2.87 1.21 -12.22
CA LEU A 106 1.44 1.15 -11.90
C LEU A 106 0.63 0.58 -13.06
N ALA A 107 0.91 0.98 -14.30
CA ALA A 107 0.26 0.43 -15.48
C ALA A 107 0.53 -1.07 -15.64
N SER A 108 1.76 -1.52 -15.36
CA SER A 108 2.12 -2.94 -15.37
C SER A 108 1.38 -3.73 -14.28
N VAL A 109 1.18 -3.15 -13.09
CA VAL A 109 0.39 -3.80 -12.04
C VAL A 109 -1.06 -3.92 -12.48
N LEU A 110 -1.66 -2.81 -12.97
CA LEU A 110 -3.06 -2.76 -13.38
C LEU A 110 -3.37 -3.74 -14.53
N SER A 111 -2.44 -3.92 -15.48
CA SER A 111 -2.63 -4.85 -16.60
C SER A 111 -2.59 -6.32 -16.19
N GLY A 112 -1.89 -6.65 -15.08
CA GLY A 112 -1.81 -8.00 -14.53
C GLY A 112 -3.03 -8.42 -13.69
N ILE A 113 -3.94 -7.50 -13.37
CA ILE A 113 -5.08 -7.80 -12.51
C ILE A 113 -6.14 -8.60 -13.28
N PRO A 114 -6.63 -9.72 -12.73
CA PRO A 114 -7.73 -10.45 -13.36
C PRO A 114 -8.94 -9.53 -13.57
N ARG A 115 -9.51 -9.50 -14.77
CA ARG A 115 -10.67 -8.62 -15.08
C ARG A 115 -11.93 -8.93 -14.26
N THR A 116 -11.98 -10.11 -13.66
CA THR A 116 -13.04 -10.55 -12.74
C THR A 116 -12.92 -9.93 -11.36
N ASP A 117 -11.71 -9.50 -10.98
CA ASP A 117 -11.46 -8.91 -9.67
C ASP A 117 -12.08 -7.52 -9.56
N LYS A 118 -12.55 -7.17 -8.38
CA LYS A 118 -12.88 -5.79 -8.04
C LYS A 118 -11.61 -5.05 -7.67
N LEU A 119 -11.37 -3.89 -8.27
CA LEU A 119 -10.18 -3.09 -8.03
C LEU A 119 -10.44 -1.99 -6.99
N LEU A 120 -9.60 -1.92 -5.97
CA LEU A 120 -9.54 -0.83 -5.01
C LEU A 120 -8.14 -0.20 -5.04
N LEU A 121 -8.07 1.08 -5.38
CA LEU A 121 -6.84 1.87 -5.35
C LEU A 121 -6.89 2.83 -4.16
N ALA A 122 -5.96 2.67 -3.21
CA ALA A 122 -5.84 3.50 -2.03
C ALA A 122 -4.59 4.39 -2.17
N ASP A 123 -4.80 5.69 -2.20
CA ASP A 123 -3.76 6.71 -2.21
C ASP A 123 -3.98 7.70 -1.07
N ARG A 124 -2.89 8.17 -0.47
CA ARG A 124 -2.97 9.24 0.53
C ARG A 124 -2.89 10.58 -0.18
N ARG A 125 -4.01 11.31 -0.22
CA ARG A 125 -3.97 12.74 -0.54
C ARG A 125 -3.14 13.47 0.51
N LEU A 126 -2.10 14.19 0.07
CA LEU A 126 -1.51 15.27 0.84
C LEU A 126 -2.64 16.28 1.11
N GLN A 127 -3.06 16.44 2.38
CA GLN A 127 -3.79 17.65 2.74
C GLN A 127 -2.84 18.83 2.46
N GLY A 128 -3.34 19.81 1.72
CA GLY A 128 -2.54 20.91 1.20
C GLY A 128 -1.73 21.61 2.28
N GLU A 129 -0.47 21.89 1.96
CA GLU A 129 0.22 23.03 2.54
C GLU A 129 -0.48 24.31 2.05
N ASP A 130 -1.56 24.70 2.72
CA ASP A 130 -2.04 26.08 2.72
C ASP A 130 -1.80 26.66 4.11
N ARG A 131 -0.57 27.14 4.31
CA ARG A 131 -0.28 28.32 5.13
C ARG A 131 0.80 29.16 4.47
N LYS A 132 0.42 29.85 3.38
CA LYS A 132 0.91 31.23 3.21
C LYS A 132 0.12 32.14 4.15
N ARG A 133 0.84 33.08 4.78
CA ARG A 133 0.44 34.17 5.70
C ARG A 133 0.69 33.89 7.19
N GLN A 134 1.87 34.26 7.67
CA GLN A 134 2.09 35.58 8.29
C GLN A 134 3.54 36.01 8.11
#